data_AF-A0A1N7IZZ8-F1
#
_entry.id   AF-A0A1N7IZZ8-F1
#
_cell.length_a   1.000
_cell.length_b   1.000
_cell.length_c   1.000
_cell.angle_alpha   90.00
_cell.angle_beta   90.00
_cell.angle_gamma   90.00
#
_symmetry.space_group_name_H-M   'P 1'
#
loop_
_entity.id
_entity.type
_entity.pdbx_description
1 polymer ?
#
loop_
_entity_poly.entity_id
_entity_poly.type
_entity_poly.pdbx_seq_one_letter_code
_entity_poly.pdbx_strand_id
1 'polypeptide(L)'
;MKFLIPSLIGVLLFLVPISVNDTVTIGLGVMADGLQAAIGPMVPGFMTAVLWISALGGVIVRLLPNSVYQKSIAIMAIFDVGTFWIILRFIGAIFAVMTLWSIGPEVVWSDLTGVVVLYDLVSVLMVWFLFASLFMPLLLEFGLMDFIGAMVRKVMNPLFQLPGRSSVDAMASWMGSGTVGVLLTTQQYEQGYYTKKEASIIATNFSIASIAFSLVIARFLSI
;
A
#
# COMPACT_ATOMS: atom_id res chain seq x y z
N MET A 1 -28.21 -8.37 6.56
CA MET A 1 -26.98 -9.04 7.06
C MET A 1 -25.76 -8.91 6.12
N LYS A 2 -25.93 -8.91 4.78
CA LYS A 2 -24.81 -8.85 3.80
C LYS A 2 -23.95 -7.56 3.83
N PHE A 3 -24.49 -6.45 4.38
CA PHE A 3 -23.80 -5.17 4.57
C PHE A 3 -23.12 -5.06 5.94
N LEU A 4 -23.86 -5.39 7.01
CA LEU A 4 -23.44 -5.14 8.40
C LEU A 4 -22.21 -5.94 8.83
N ILE A 5 -22.15 -7.24 8.51
CA ILE A 5 -21.06 -8.11 8.99
C ILE A 5 -19.72 -7.73 8.33
N PRO A 6 -19.61 -7.64 6.99
CA PRO A 6 -18.35 -7.28 6.35
C PRO A 6 -17.89 -5.86 6.71
N SER A 7 -18.83 -4.90 6.78
CA SER A 7 -18.52 -3.53 7.20
C SER A 7 -18.04 -3.46 8.65
N LEU A 8 -18.63 -4.23 9.57
CA LEU A 8 -18.17 -4.27 10.96
C LEU A 8 -16.75 -4.85 11.05
N ILE A 9 -16.46 -5.91 10.29
CA ILE A 9 -15.10 -6.48 10.22
C ILE A 9 -14.12 -5.44 9.66
N GLY A 10 -14.49 -4.73 8.58
CA GLY A 10 -13.68 -3.65 8.03
C GLY A 10 -13.39 -2.54 9.05
N VAL A 11 -14.39 -2.10 9.81
CA VAL A 11 -14.21 -1.10 10.88
C VAL A 11 -13.24 -1.62 11.95
N LEU A 12 -13.43 -2.85 12.43
CA LEU A 12 -12.58 -3.45 13.46
C LEU A 12 -11.12 -3.60 13.00
N LEU A 13 -10.90 -3.95 11.73
CA LEU A 13 -9.56 -4.16 11.19
C LEU A 13 -8.80 -2.86 10.90
N PHE A 14 -9.50 -1.82 10.40
CA PHE A 14 -8.85 -0.61 9.88
C PHE A 14 -9.00 0.64 10.74
N LEU A 15 -10.07 0.75 11.53
CA LEU A 15 -10.44 2.00 12.20
C LEU A 15 -10.40 1.92 13.72
N VAL A 16 -10.44 0.73 14.29
CA VAL A 16 -10.39 0.56 15.75
C VAL A 16 -8.94 0.41 16.20
N PRO A 17 -8.41 1.37 16.97
CA PRO A 17 -7.09 1.23 17.57
C PRO A 17 -7.12 0.15 18.66
N ILE A 18 -6.11 -0.70 18.65
CA ILE A 18 -5.87 -1.78 19.61
C ILE A 18 -4.49 -1.54 20.21
N SER A 19 -4.37 -1.67 21.53
CA SER A 19 -3.06 -1.63 22.19
C SER A 19 -2.51 -3.04 22.30
N VAL A 20 -1.34 -3.26 21.72
CA VAL A 20 -0.59 -4.53 21.82
C VAL A 20 0.82 -4.16 22.25
N ASN A 21 1.31 -4.72 23.37
CA ASN A 21 2.66 -4.48 23.88
C ASN A 21 3.02 -2.97 24.00
N ASP A 22 2.12 -2.16 24.58
CA ASP A 22 2.27 -0.71 24.80
C ASP A 22 2.37 0.15 23.53
N THR A 23 2.22 -0.43 22.34
CA THR A 23 2.07 0.31 21.08
C THR A 23 0.61 0.31 20.64
N VAL A 24 0.15 1.44 20.12
CA VAL A 24 -1.19 1.56 19.53
C VAL A 24 -1.07 1.20 18.06
N THR A 25 -1.78 0.15 17.65
CA THR A 25 -1.85 -0.32 16.27
C THR A 25 -3.31 -0.58 15.88
N ILE A 26 -3.57 -1.04 14.67
CA ILE A 26 -4.89 -1.50 14.23
C ILE A 26 -4.90 -3.00 14.01
N GLY A 27 -6.07 -3.61 13.89
CA GLY A 27 -6.20 -5.05 13.62
C GLY A 27 -5.38 -5.51 12.41
N LEU A 28 -5.37 -4.72 11.33
CA LEU A 28 -4.54 -4.97 10.15
C LEU A 28 -3.04 -4.95 10.48
N GLY A 29 -2.61 -4.01 11.32
CA GLY A 29 -1.22 -3.85 11.74
C GLY A 29 -0.74 -5.04 12.56
N VAL A 30 -1.56 -5.56 13.47
CA VAL A 30 -1.23 -6.79 14.23
C VAL A 30 -1.00 -7.97 13.29
N MET A 31 -1.84 -8.13 12.25
CA MET A 31 -1.67 -9.20 11.26
C MET A 31 -0.40 -8.99 10.42
N ALA A 32 -0.14 -7.74 10.01
CA ALA A 32 1.03 -7.38 9.25
C ALA A 32 2.32 -7.61 10.06
N ASP A 33 2.39 -7.11 11.29
CA ASP A 33 3.54 -7.27 12.17
C ASP A 33 3.78 -8.75 12.52
N GLY A 34 2.70 -9.52 12.74
CA GLY A 34 2.77 -10.95 12.99
C GLY A 34 3.35 -11.73 11.80
N LEU A 35 2.92 -11.42 10.56
CA LEU A 35 3.48 -12.04 9.37
C LEU A 35 4.93 -11.57 9.13
N GLN A 36 5.20 -10.28 9.31
CA GLN A 36 6.54 -9.72 9.18
C GLN A 36 7.53 -10.37 10.16
N ALA A 37 7.11 -10.67 11.39
CA ALA A 37 7.93 -11.39 12.36
C ALA A 37 8.17 -12.86 11.96
N ALA A 38 7.22 -13.50 11.28
CA ALA A 38 7.32 -14.90 10.87
C ALA A 38 8.21 -15.11 9.63
N ILE A 39 8.12 -14.22 8.63
CA ILE A 39 8.80 -14.39 7.34
C ILE A 39 9.84 -13.32 7.02
N GLY A 40 10.01 -12.31 7.88
CA GLY A 40 10.87 -11.13 7.68
C GLY A 40 12.23 -11.42 7.04
N PRO A 41 13.03 -12.38 7.54
CA PRO A 41 14.34 -12.70 6.97
C PRO A 41 14.29 -13.23 5.51
N MET A 42 13.17 -13.82 5.09
CA MET A 42 12.99 -14.36 3.74
C MET A 42 12.42 -13.33 2.77
N VAL A 43 11.77 -12.27 3.26
CA VAL A 43 11.07 -11.28 2.43
C VAL A 43 11.97 -10.57 1.42
N PRO A 44 13.19 -10.10 1.76
CA PRO A 44 14.09 -9.43 0.81
C PRO A 44 14.40 -10.30 -0.43
N GLY A 45 14.71 -11.58 -0.21
CA GLY A 45 14.98 -12.53 -1.28
C GLY A 45 13.75 -12.82 -2.12
N PHE A 46 12.60 -13.03 -1.47
CA PHE A 46 11.32 -13.22 -2.14
C PHE A 46 10.95 -12.01 -3.02
N MET A 47 11.06 -10.80 -2.48
CA MET A 47 10.72 -9.58 -3.21
C MET A 47 11.69 -9.31 -4.35
N THR A 48 12.98 -9.62 -4.19
CA THR A 48 13.94 -9.59 -5.29
C THR A 48 13.51 -10.51 -6.44
N ALA A 49 13.05 -11.73 -6.14
CA ALA A 49 12.52 -12.64 -7.15
C ALA A 49 11.24 -12.09 -7.82
N VAL A 50 10.32 -11.51 -7.05
CA VAL A 50 9.11 -10.86 -7.59
C VAL A 50 9.45 -9.70 -8.53
N LEU A 51 10.45 -8.88 -8.20
CA LEU A 51 10.92 -7.78 -9.06
C LEU A 51 11.46 -8.32 -10.39
N TRP A 52 12.24 -9.41 -10.37
CA TRP A 52 12.72 -10.06 -11.59
C TRP A 52 11.58 -10.66 -12.43
N ILE A 53 10.62 -11.33 -11.79
CA ILE A 53 9.43 -11.85 -12.49
C ILE A 53 8.66 -10.70 -13.14
N SER A 54 8.50 -9.58 -12.44
CA SER A 54 7.83 -8.37 -12.95
C SER A 54 8.54 -7.74 -14.15
N ALA A 55 9.88 -7.68 -14.12
CA ALA A 55 10.72 -7.15 -15.19
C ALA A 55 10.70 -8.08 -16.42
N LEU A 56 10.94 -9.38 -16.22
CA LEU A 56 10.95 -10.39 -17.28
C LEU A 56 9.56 -10.57 -17.91
N GLY A 57 8.51 -10.61 -17.10
CA GLY A 57 7.14 -10.73 -17.57
C GLY A 57 6.74 -9.56 -18.47
N GLY A 58 7.19 -8.33 -18.15
CA GLY A 58 6.96 -7.17 -19.01
C GLY A 58 7.60 -7.31 -20.39
N VAL A 59 8.82 -7.86 -20.47
CA VAL A 59 9.49 -8.15 -21.75
C VAL A 59 8.80 -9.28 -22.50
N ILE A 60 8.45 -10.36 -21.80
CA ILE A 60 7.78 -11.52 -22.41
C ILE A 60 6.45 -11.09 -23.05
N VAL A 61 5.63 -10.31 -22.33
CA VAL A 61 4.35 -9.80 -22.88
C VAL A 61 4.58 -8.91 -24.09
N ARG A 62 5.65 -8.10 -24.12
CA ARG A 62 6.02 -7.26 -25.27
C ARG A 62 6.45 -8.06 -26.49
N LEU A 63 7.10 -9.21 -26.28
CA LEU A 63 7.62 -10.07 -27.34
C LEU A 63 6.58 -11.08 -27.86
N LEU A 64 5.59 -11.44 -27.04
CA LEU A 64 4.53 -12.34 -27.43
C LEU A 64 3.52 -11.66 -28.36
N PRO A 65 2.90 -12.41 -29.29
CA PRO A 65 1.81 -11.88 -30.11
C PRO A 65 0.65 -11.44 -29.22
N ASN A 66 0.05 -10.29 -29.55
CA ASN A 66 -1.12 -9.72 -28.86
C ASN A 66 -2.23 -10.75 -28.59
N SER A 67 -2.45 -11.70 -29.51
CA SER A 67 -3.48 -12.73 -29.41
C SER A 67 -3.30 -13.73 -28.25
N VAL A 68 -2.10 -13.83 -27.66
CA VAL A 68 -1.80 -14.81 -26.61
C VAL A 68 -2.06 -14.22 -25.23
N TYR A 69 -1.52 -13.04 -24.93
CA TYR A 69 -1.62 -12.44 -23.60
C TYR A 69 -2.90 -11.61 -23.38
N GLN A 70 -3.53 -11.11 -24.46
CA GLN A 70 -4.82 -10.40 -24.37
C GLN A 70 -5.99 -11.28 -23.92
N LYS A 71 -5.80 -12.61 -23.89
CA LYS A 71 -6.79 -13.55 -23.36
C LYS A 71 -6.93 -13.48 -21.84
N SER A 72 -5.95 -12.91 -21.14
CA SER A 72 -5.96 -12.82 -19.68
C SER A 72 -5.85 -11.37 -19.22
N ILE A 73 -6.94 -10.86 -18.65
CA ILE A 73 -7.01 -9.51 -18.06
C ILE A 73 -5.96 -9.33 -16.97
N ALA A 74 -5.69 -10.38 -16.17
CA ALA A 74 -4.69 -10.33 -15.11
C ALA A 74 -3.27 -10.17 -15.64
N ILE A 75 -2.90 -10.86 -16.73
CA ILE A 75 -1.56 -10.74 -17.33
C ILE A 75 -1.38 -9.34 -17.91
N MET A 76 -2.40 -8.81 -18.58
CA MET A 76 -2.37 -7.44 -19.08
C MET A 76 -2.19 -6.43 -17.94
N ALA A 77 -2.98 -6.54 -16.87
CA ALA A 77 -2.93 -5.58 -15.77
C ALA A 77 -1.56 -5.52 -15.06
N ILE A 78 -0.82 -6.63 -15.00
CA ILE A 78 0.43 -6.72 -14.23
C ILE A 78 1.67 -6.45 -15.10
N PHE A 79 1.66 -6.94 -16.34
CA PHE A 79 2.86 -7.01 -17.19
C PHE A 79 2.79 -6.13 -18.45
N ASP A 80 1.61 -5.70 -18.90
CA ASP A 80 1.49 -4.80 -20.05
C ASP A 80 1.77 -3.36 -19.64
N VAL A 81 3.05 -3.00 -19.62
CA VAL A 81 3.52 -1.65 -19.27
C VAL A 81 4.39 -1.05 -20.38
N GLY A 82 4.45 0.27 -20.43
CA GLY A 82 5.27 0.99 -21.41
C GLY A 82 6.76 0.65 -21.30
N THR A 83 7.51 0.72 -22.40
CA THR A 83 8.95 0.38 -22.46
C THR A 83 9.77 1.08 -21.38
N PHE A 84 9.45 2.35 -21.10
CA PHE A 84 10.10 3.11 -20.03
C PHE A 84 9.95 2.44 -18.64
N TRP A 85 8.74 1.97 -18.32
CA TRP A 85 8.47 1.27 -17.05
C TRP A 85 9.15 -0.09 -16.97
N ILE A 86 9.28 -0.80 -18.09
CA ILE A 86 10.03 -2.06 -18.16
C ILE A 86 11.51 -1.80 -17.81
N ILE A 87 12.12 -0.77 -18.40
CA ILE A 87 13.51 -0.40 -18.11
C ILE A 87 13.70 -0.09 -16.62
N LEU A 88 12.79 0.69 -16.02
CA LEU A 88 12.84 0.97 -14.58
C LEU A 88 12.70 -0.30 -13.72
N ARG A 89 11.83 -1.25 -14.11
CA ARG A 89 11.70 -2.53 -13.40
C ARG A 89 13.01 -3.33 -13.43
N PHE A 90 13.72 -3.34 -14.56
CA PHE A 90 15.05 -3.98 -14.64
C PHE A 90 16.08 -3.29 -13.75
N ILE A 91 16.15 -1.96 -13.78
CA ILE A 91 17.08 -1.20 -12.93
C ILE A 91 16.81 -1.51 -11.45
N GLY A 92 15.54 -1.49 -11.03
CA GLY A 92 15.15 -1.84 -9.67
C GLY A 92 15.49 -3.29 -9.29
N ALA A 93 15.26 -4.25 -10.18
CA ALA A 93 15.60 -5.66 -9.95
C ALA A 93 17.11 -5.88 -9.84
N ILE A 94 17.91 -5.16 -10.63
CA ILE A 94 19.38 -5.18 -10.55
C ILE A 94 19.84 -4.59 -9.22
N PHE A 95 19.31 -3.44 -8.79
CA PHE A 95 19.66 -2.84 -7.51
C PHE A 95 19.26 -3.73 -6.31
N ALA A 96 18.13 -4.42 -6.38
CA ALA A 96 17.72 -5.39 -5.36
C ALA A 96 18.74 -6.53 -5.25
N VAL A 97 19.20 -7.08 -6.38
CA VAL A 97 20.24 -8.10 -6.46
C VAL A 97 21.59 -7.60 -5.91
N MET A 98 22.01 -6.41 -6.32
CA MET A 98 23.22 -5.76 -5.83
C MET A 98 23.19 -5.56 -4.32
N THR A 99 22.03 -5.17 -3.78
CA THR A 99 21.83 -5.00 -2.34
C THR A 99 21.85 -6.33 -1.60
N LEU A 100 21.13 -7.33 -2.12
CA LEU A 100 20.97 -8.63 -1.47
C LEU A 100 22.29 -9.38 -1.29
N TRP A 101 23.19 -9.28 -2.28
CA TRP A 101 24.51 -9.92 -2.25
C TRP A 101 25.67 -8.94 -2.02
N SER A 102 25.37 -7.67 -1.72
CA SER A 102 26.38 -6.61 -1.53
C SER A 102 27.38 -6.50 -2.69
N ILE A 103 26.89 -6.59 -3.93
CA ILE A 103 27.69 -6.57 -5.17
C ILE A 103 27.64 -5.18 -5.80
N GLY A 104 28.80 -4.66 -6.21
CA GLY A 104 28.93 -3.40 -6.94
C GLY A 104 29.25 -2.19 -6.06
N PRO A 105 28.94 -0.96 -6.50
CA PRO A 105 29.28 0.25 -5.75
C PRO A 105 28.57 0.31 -4.40
N GLU A 106 29.31 0.62 -3.34
CA GLU A 106 28.80 0.74 -1.97
C GLU A 106 27.64 1.72 -1.86
N VAL A 107 27.63 2.79 -2.66
CA VAL A 107 26.52 3.76 -2.73
C VAL A 107 25.17 3.08 -3.01
N VAL A 108 25.15 1.94 -3.71
CA VAL A 108 23.93 1.20 -4.03
C VAL A 108 23.48 0.32 -2.88
N TRP A 109 24.40 -0.40 -2.23
CA TRP A 109 24.07 -1.42 -1.22
C TRP A 109 24.37 -0.99 0.23
N SER A 110 24.77 0.25 0.47
CA SER A 110 25.07 0.73 1.82
C SER A 110 23.88 0.62 2.77
N ASP A 111 24.18 0.61 4.07
CA ASP A 111 23.20 0.57 5.15
C ASP A 111 22.21 1.73 5.12
N LEU A 112 22.55 2.86 4.49
CA LEU A 112 21.68 4.04 4.39
C LEU A 112 20.94 4.13 3.05
N THR A 113 21.20 3.23 2.10
CA THR A 113 20.62 3.26 0.76
C THR A 113 19.88 1.96 0.45
N GLY A 114 20.53 1.00 -0.21
CA GLY A 114 19.90 -0.21 -0.69
C GLY A 114 19.32 -1.06 0.44
N VAL A 115 20.04 -1.18 1.56
CA VAL A 115 19.62 -2.01 2.69
C VAL A 115 18.31 -1.49 3.27
N VAL A 116 18.22 -0.20 3.59
CA VAL A 116 16.98 0.42 4.08
C VAL A 116 15.83 0.22 3.09
N VAL A 117 16.07 0.38 1.79
CA VAL A 117 15.02 0.21 0.80
C VAL A 117 14.54 -1.24 0.72
N LEU A 118 15.44 -2.22 0.61
CA LEU A 118 15.06 -3.60 0.39
C LEU A 118 14.60 -4.31 1.66
N TYR A 119 15.30 -4.12 2.77
CA TYR A 119 15.06 -4.83 4.02
C TYR A 119 13.98 -4.16 4.87
N ASP A 120 14.01 -2.83 4.98
CA ASP A 120 13.10 -2.12 5.89
C ASP A 120 11.83 -1.65 5.19
N LEU A 121 11.96 -1.04 4.00
CA LEU A 121 10.79 -0.49 3.29
C LEU A 121 10.04 -1.56 2.50
N VAL A 122 10.70 -2.24 1.55
CA VAL A 122 10.04 -3.21 0.67
C VAL A 122 9.44 -4.36 1.47
N SER A 123 10.09 -4.84 2.52
CA SER A 123 9.56 -5.92 3.34
C SER A 123 8.27 -5.54 4.05
N VAL A 124 8.27 -4.39 4.73
CA VAL A 124 7.08 -3.87 5.42
C VAL A 124 5.96 -3.61 4.41
N LEU A 125 6.25 -2.98 3.28
CA LEU A 125 5.26 -2.69 2.26
C LEU A 125 4.63 -3.94 1.66
N MET A 126 5.41 -5.01 1.42
CA MET A 126 4.89 -6.28 0.91
C MET A 126 3.81 -6.83 1.82
N VAL A 127 4.12 -6.94 3.12
CA VAL A 127 3.21 -7.55 4.10
C VAL A 127 1.97 -6.67 4.33
N TRP A 128 2.15 -5.36 4.44
CA TRP A 128 1.03 -4.43 4.60
C TRP A 128 0.12 -4.41 3.37
N PHE A 129 0.69 -4.44 2.16
CA PHE A 129 -0.10 -4.46 0.92
C PHE A 129 -0.80 -5.80 0.70
N LEU A 130 -0.24 -6.92 1.16
CA LEU A 130 -0.91 -8.21 1.12
C LEU A 130 -2.23 -8.16 1.91
N PHE A 131 -2.20 -7.72 3.16
CA PHE A 131 -3.41 -7.62 3.97
C PHE A 131 -4.34 -6.49 3.53
N ALA A 132 -3.78 -5.34 3.15
CA ALA A 132 -4.58 -4.24 2.62
C ALA A 132 -5.34 -4.69 1.37
N SER A 133 -4.69 -5.31 0.37
CA SER A 133 -5.37 -5.77 -0.84
C SER A 133 -6.43 -6.84 -0.57
N LEU A 134 -6.20 -7.73 0.40
CA LEU A 134 -7.16 -8.76 0.80
C LEU A 134 -8.40 -8.19 1.49
N PHE A 135 -8.24 -7.20 2.36
CA PHE A 135 -9.30 -6.69 3.22
C PHE A 135 -9.88 -5.33 2.81
N MET A 136 -9.24 -4.61 1.88
CA MET A 136 -9.74 -3.34 1.33
C MET A 136 -11.15 -3.45 0.74
N PRO A 137 -11.54 -4.57 0.08
CA PRO A 137 -12.93 -4.75 -0.34
C PRO A 137 -13.95 -4.65 0.81
N LEU A 138 -13.58 -5.05 2.04
CA LEU A 138 -14.47 -4.94 3.22
C LEU A 138 -14.81 -3.49 3.56
N LEU A 139 -13.88 -2.55 3.31
CA LEU A 139 -14.12 -1.12 3.48
C LEU A 139 -14.83 -0.51 2.28
N LEU A 140 -14.40 -0.87 1.08
CA LEU A 140 -14.82 -0.24 -0.17
C LEU A 140 -16.19 -0.69 -0.66
N GLU A 141 -16.43 -2.00 -0.69
CA GLU A 141 -17.52 -2.58 -1.50
C GLU A 141 -18.80 -2.84 -0.69
N PHE A 142 -18.70 -2.91 0.63
CA PHE A 142 -19.84 -3.21 1.50
C PHE A 142 -20.54 -1.95 2.01
N GLY A 143 -20.41 -0.81 1.31
CA GLY A 143 -21.17 0.42 1.56
C GLY A 143 -20.84 1.19 2.84
N LEU A 144 -19.83 0.75 3.61
CA LEU A 144 -19.35 1.48 4.79
C LEU A 144 -18.93 2.91 4.42
N MET A 145 -18.17 3.05 3.33
CA MET A 145 -17.73 4.35 2.83
C MET A 145 -18.86 5.27 2.41
N ASP A 146 -19.94 4.72 1.84
CA ASP A 146 -21.12 5.50 1.48
C ASP A 146 -21.89 5.94 2.72
N PHE A 147 -22.03 5.05 3.71
CA PHE A 147 -22.73 5.34 4.96
C PHE A 147 -22.02 6.44 5.77
N ILE A 148 -20.74 6.22 6.09
CA ILE A 148 -19.93 7.22 6.81
C ILE A 148 -19.82 8.47 5.95
N GLY A 149 -19.53 8.31 4.66
CA GLY A 149 -19.39 9.44 3.74
C GLY A 149 -20.64 10.32 3.68
N ALA A 150 -21.84 9.75 3.68
CA ALA A 150 -23.07 10.52 3.73
C ALA A 150 -23.20 11.35 5.02
N MET A 151 -22.78 10.79 6.17
CA MET A 151 -22.79 11.48 7.45
C MET A 151 -21.80 12.65 7.50
N VAL A 152 -20.56 12.45 7.04
CA VAL A 152 -19.49 13.46 7.14
C VAL A 152 -19.44 14.41 5.93
N ARG A 153 -20.25 14.18 4.89
CA ARG A 153 -20.26 15.00 3.66
C ARG A 153 -20.43 16.50 3.92
N LYS A 154 -21.25 16.87 4.90
CA LYS A 154 -21.50 18.27 5.28
C LYS A 154 -20.28 18.97 5.89
N VAL A 155 -19.28 18.22 6.32
CA VAL A 155 -18.01 18.74 6.86
C VAL A 155 -16.91 18.65 5.81
N MET A 156 -16.76 17.50 5.16
CA MET A 156 -15.68 17.24 4.20
C MET A 156 -15.74 18.14 2.96
N ASN A 157 -16.95 18.37 2.42
CA ASN A 157 -17.10 19.13 1.20
C ASN A 157 -16.80 20.64 1.37
N PRO A 158 -17.37 21.37 2.36
CA PRO A 158 -17.09 22.79 2.50
C PRO A 158 -15.66 23.10 3.00
N LEU A 159 -15.09 22.24 3.86
CA LEU A 159 -13.76 22.50 4.43
C LEU A 159 -12.62 22.08 3.50
N PHE A 160 -12.75 20.92 2.87
CA PHE A 160 -11.64 20.30 2.14
C PHE A 160 -11.92 20.14 0.64
N GLN A 161 -13.13 20.49 0.17
CA GLN A 161 -13.56 20.25 -1.21
C GLN A 161 -13.48 18.77 -1.61
N LEU A 162 -13.73 17.88 -0.65
CA LEU A 162 -13.66 16.44 -0.82
C LEU A 162 -15.04 15.77 -0.70
N PRO A 163 -15.26 14.62 -1.38
CA PRO A 163 -16.47 13.85 -1.22
C PRO A 163 -16.48 13.18 0.15
N GLY A 164 -17.66 13.01 0.75
CA GLY A 164 -17.77 12.47 2.11
C GLY A 164 -17.05 11.13 2.33
N ARG A 165 -17.06 10.24 1.33
CA ARG A 165 -16.36 8.93 1.35
C ARG A 165 -14.85 9.04 1.66
N SER A 166 -14.21 10.17 1.34
CA SER A 166 -12.79 10.42 1.63
C SER A 166 -12.48 10.48 3.13
N SER A 167 -13.49 10.65 3.99
CA SER A 167 -13.30 10.59 5.44
C SER A 167 -12.84 9.22 5.92
N VAL A 168 -13.36 8.14 5.34
CA VAL A 168 -12.94 6.77 5.66
C VAL A 168 -11.53 6.52 5.13
N ASP A 169 -11.20 7.05 3.95
CA ASP A 169 -9.85 6.99 3.38
C ASP A 169 -8.82 7.72 4.27
N ALA A 170 -9.15 8.94 4.70
CA ALA A 170 -8.33 9.71 5.62
C ALA A 170 -8.13 9.00 6.98
N MET A 171 -9.19 8.42 7.55
CA MET A 171 -9.08 7.68 8.81
C MET A 171 -8.24 6.40 8.65
N ALA A 172 -8.42 5.66 7.56
CA ALA A 172 -7.61 4.47 7.26
C ALA A 172 -6.13 4.83 7.06
N SER A 173 -5.85 5.97 6.40
CA SER A 173 -4.50 6.51 6.24
C SER A 173 -3.84 6.84 7.58
N TRP A 174 -4.59 7.47 8.48
CA TRP A 174 -4.10 7.86 9.80
C TRP A 174 -3.87 6.68 10.74
N MET A 175 -4.77 5.68 10.70
CA MET A 175 -4.76 4.57 11.65
C MET A 175 -3.90 3.39 11.20
N GLY A 176 -3.78 3.15 9.90
CA GLY A 176 -2.93 2.10 9.34
C GLY A 176 -1.55 2.62 8.96
N SER A 177 -1.43 3.02 7.70
CA SER A 177 -0.20 3.57 7.13
C SER A 177 -0.57 4.56 6.03
N GLY A 178 0.21 5.64 5.88
CA GLY A 178 0.07 6.57 4.77
C GLY A 178 0.14 5.86 3.41
N THR A 179 0.90 4.77 3.28
CA THR A 179 1.00 4.00 2.03
C THR A 179 -0.26 3.20 1.71
N VAL A 180 -0.94 2.65 2.73
CA VAL A 180 -2.24 1.99 2.56
C VAL A 180 -3.31 3.02 2.20
N GLY A 181 -3.23 4.21 2.78
CA GLY A 181 -4.03 5.38 2.41
C GLY A 181 -3.91 5.74 0.94
N VAL A 182 -2.68 5.92 0.44
CA VAL A 182 -2.44 6.23 -0.98
C VAL A 182 -3.00 5.12 -1.89
N LEU A 183 -2.80 3.85 -1.53
CA LEU A 183 -3.35 2.72 -2.30
C LEU A 183 -4.89 2.78 -2.38
N LEU A 184 -5.55 3.08 -1.26
CA LEU A 184 -6.99 3.24 -1.18
C LEU A 184 -7.49 4.41 -2.04
N THR A 185 -6.80 5.54 -1.97
CA THR A 185 -7.08 6.71 -2.82
C THR A 185 -6.92 6.38 -4.30
N THR A 186 -5.87 5.63 -4.68
CA THR A 186 -5.66 5.19 -6.07
C THR A 186 -6.79 4.30 -6.55
N GLN A 187 -7.21 3.29 -5.77
CA GLN A 187 -8.34 2.43 -6.16
C GLN A 187 -9.63 3.22 -6.34
N GLN A 188 -9.92 4.15 -5.42
CA GLN A 188 -11.10 5.01 -5.51
C GLN A 188 -11.04 5.95 -6.73
N TYR A 189 -9.86 6.43 -7.09
CA TYR A 189 -9.65 7.19 -8.31
C TYR A 189 -9.90 6.35 -9.57
N GLU A 190 -9.32 5.15 -9.64
CA GLU A 190 -9.47 4.23 -10.78
C GLU A 190 -10.91 3.73 -10.96
N GLN A 191 -11.66 3.57 -9.87
CA GLN A 191 -13.08 3.21 -9.88
C GLN A 191 -14.01 4.39 -10.24
N GLY A 192 -13.47 5.60 -10.48
CA GLY A 192 -14.23 6.78 -10.90
C GLY A 192 -14.93 7.51 -9.75
N TYR A 193 -14.61 7.16 -8.51
CA TYR A 193 -15.18 7.80 -7.32
C TYR A 193 -14.43 9.09 -6.95
N TYR A 194 -13.16 9.25 -7.33
CA TYR A 194 -12.43 10.51 -7.16
C TYR A 194 -12.10 11.16 -8.49
N THR A 195 -12.14 12.48 -8.52
CA THR A 195 -11.49 13.28 -9.56
C THR A 195 -9.99 13.33 -9.31
N LYS A 196 -9.21 13.68 -10.35
CA LYS A 196 -7.76 13.89 -10.21
C LYS A 196 -7.42 14.90 -9.11
N LYS A 197 -8.23 15.97 -8.99
CA LYS A 197 -8.07 17.00 -7.96
C LYS A 197 -8.29 16.42 -6.57
N GLU A 198 -9.38 15.71 -6.35
CA GLU A 198 -9.70 15.11 -5.05
C GLU A 198 -8.64 14.07 -4.64
N ALA A 199 -8.26 13.17 -5.55
CA ALA A 199 -7.22 12.17 -5.29
C ALA A 199 -5.88 12.82 -4.93
N SER A 200 -5.50 13.90 -5.63
CA SER A 200 -4.27 14.64 -5.33
C SER A 200 -4.33 15.31 -3.96
N ILE A 201 -5.47 15.90 -3.58
CA ILE A 201 -5.65 16.51 -2.25
C ILE A 201 -5.55 15.44 -1.15
N ILE A 202 -6.22 14.30 -1.31
CA ILE A 202 -6.20 13.21 -0.33
C ILE A 202 -4.79 12.66 -0.17
N ALA A 203 -4.14 12.29 -1.28
CA ALA A 203 -2.80 11.69 -1.26
C ALA A 203 -1.72 12.63 -0.67
N THR A 204 -1.89 13.95 -0.78
CA THR A 204 -0.90 14.92 -0.29
C THR A 204 -1.20 15.45 1.11
N ASN A 205 -2.47 15.55 1.51
CA ASN A 205 -2.86 16.17 2.79
C ASN A 205 -3.36 15.18 3.84
N PHE A 206 -3.88 14.02 3.43
CA PHE A 206 -4.52 13.07 4.35
C PHE A 206 -3.74 11.77 4.50
N SER A 207 -2.87 11.43 3.54
CA SER A 207 -1.89 10.33 3.66
C SER A 207 -0.63 10.73 4.44
N ILE A 208 -0.81 11.34 5.62
CA ILE A 208 0.26 11.79 6.52
C ILE A 208 0.94 10.56 7.18
N ALA A 209 2.19 10.73 7.63
CA ALA A 209 2.85 9.76 8.51
C ALA A 209 1.94 9.38 9.70
N SER A 210 1.79 8.08 9.95
CA SER A 210 0.88 7.56 10.98
C SER A 210 1.13 8.23 12.33
N ILE A 211 0.05 8.58 13.05
CA ILE A 211 0.16 9.11 14.41
C ILE A 211 0.92 8.12 15.30
N ALA A 212 0.71 6.82 15.12
CA ALA A 212 1.45 5.80 15.85
C ALA A 212 2.96 5.91 15.62
N PHE A 213 3.39 6.09 14.37
CA PHE A 213 4.81 6.30 14.04
C PHE A 213 5.35 7.61 14.63
N SER A 214 4.57 8.68 14.54
CA SER A 214 4.93 9.97 15.14
C SER A 214 5.09 9.87 16.65
N LEU A 215 4.27 9.06 17.31
CA LEU A 215 4.32 8.80 18.75
C LEU A 215 5.52 7.92 19.14
N VAL A 216 5.93 6.98 18.29
CA VAL A 216 7.17 6.22 18.45
C VAL A 216 8.39 7.13 18.32
N ILE A 217 8.42 8.00 17.32
CA ILE A 217 9.50 9.00 17.14
C ILE A 217 9.53 9.96 18.33
N ALA A 218 8.38 10.46 18.79
CA ALA A 218 8.29 11.33 19.95
C ALA A 218 8.87 10.66 21.21
N ARG A 219 8.49 9.39 21.47
CA ARG A 219 9.08 8.57 22.54
C ARG A 219 10.59 8.38 22.38
N PHE A 220 11.06 8.10 21.16
CA PHE A 220 12.49 7.96 20.87
C PHE A 220 13.26 9.26 21.14
N LEU A 221 12.67 10.41 20.78
CA LEU A 221 13.20 11.74 21.03
C LEU A 221 12.94 12.26 22.45
N SER A 222 12.23 11.49 23.29
CA SER A 222 11.83 11.85 24.65
C SER A 222 11.03 13.15 24.77
N ILE A 223 10.15 13.40 23.79
CA ILE A 223 9.18 14.52 23.76
C ILE A 223 7.73 14.03 23.77
#